data_AF-F9PAR9-F1
#
_entry.id   AF-F9PAR9-F1
#
_cell.length_a   1.000
_cell.length_b   1.000
_cell.length_c   1.000
_cell.angle_alpha   90.00
_cell.angle_beta   90.00
_cell.angle_gamma   90.00
#
_symmetry.space_group_name_H-M   'P 1'
#
loop_
_entity.id
_entity.type
_entity.pdbx_description
1 polymer ?
#
loop_
_entity_poly.entity_id
_entity_poly.type
_entity_poly.pdbx_seq_one_letter_code
_entity_poly.pdbx_strand_id
1 'polypeptide(L)'
;MKGSTLINQLAYESGEYVLTKNPNISKLEQLVKEYNYLVSHNVSDSDQFHDLRDRFIEQIEETQQSLKRLDDKIERLNKIASALEDIHLENPINAKAAYQVLEQYSISSEVDPKDIEKQVIEVSVERKGLKDKFDSIVKDFTQYEKLERNAEARRTNQSLYGKIETKEDLTK
;
A
#
# COMPACT_ATOMS: atom_id res chain seq x y z
N MET A 1 -6.21 4.71 31.16
CA MET A 1 -5.99 3.94 29.90
C MET A 1 -5.92 4.95 28.77
N LYS A 2 -4.82 5.00 28.02
CA LYS A 2 -4.58 6.07 27.03
C LYS A 2 -5.29 5.72 25.71
N GLY A 3 -5.93 6.70 25.07
CA GLY A 3 -6.70 6.51 23.82
C GLY A 3 -5.93 5.81 22.70
N SER A 4 -4.60 5.92 22.68
CA SER A 4 -3.73 5.20 21.73
C SER A 4 -3.80 3.68 21.83
N THR A 5 -4.08 3.12 23.01
CA THR A 5 -4.20 1.66 23.20
C THR A 5 -5.53 1.13 22.67
N LEU A 6 -6.61 1.92 22.78
CA LEU A 6 -7.94 1.56 22.29
C LEU A 6 -8.00 1.60 20.75
N ILE A 7 -7.34 2.59 20.14
CA ILE A 7 -7.20 2.73 18.68
C ILE A 7 -6.50 1.51 18.07
N ASN A 8 -5.45 1.00 18.72
CA ASN A 8 -4.74 -0.19 18.24
C ASN A 8 -5.58 -1.48 18.33
N GLN A 9 -6.44 -1.62 19.34
CA GLN A 9 -7.35 -2.76 19.45
C GLN A 9 -8.49 -2.70 18.43
N LEU A 10 -9.11 -1.52 18.24
CA LEU A 10 -10.15 -1.35 17.22
C LEU A 10 -9.60 -1.50 15.80
N ALA A 11 -8.39 -1.01 15.53
CA ALA A 11 -7.69 -1.19 14.25
C ALA A 11 -7.41 -2.67 13.93
N TYR A 12 -7.11 -3.48 14.94
CA TYR A 12 -6.84 -4.91 14.79
C TYR A 12 -8.13 -5.69 14.49
N GLU A 13 -9.24 -5.38 15.16
CA GLU A 13 -10.51 -6.10 14.97
C GLU A 13 -11.36 -5.61 13.79
N SER A 14 -11.23 -4.35 13.36
CA SER A 14 -11.99 -3.77 12.23
C SER A 14 -11.19 -3.65 10.93
N GLY A 15 -9.85 -3.59 10.99
CA GLY A 15 -8.99 -3.39 9.83
C GLY A 15 -8.93 -4.60 8.90
N GLU A 16 -8.88 -5.83 9.42
CA GLU A 16 -8.82 -7.04 8.58
C GLU A 16 -10.04 -7.18 7.65
N TYR A 17 -11.24 -6.82 8.13
CA TYR A 17 -12.47 -6.89 7.34
C TYR A 17 -12.54 -5.84 6.22
N VAL A 18 -12.10 -4.61 6.50
CA VAL A 18 -12.07 -3.52 5.50
C VAL A 18 -11.01 -3.80 4.41
N LEU A 19 -9.87 -4.39 4.79
CA LEU A 19 -8.75 -4.63 3.87
C LEU A 19 -8.98 -5.82 2.94
N THR A 20 -9.65 -6.88 3.39
CA THR A 20 -9.97 -8.05 2.55
C THR A 20 -10.90 -7.71 1.37
N LYS A 21 -11.60 -6.57 1.44
CA LYS A 21 -12.46 -6.05 0.36
C LYS A 21 -11.84 -4.89 -0.42
N ASN A 22 -10.63 -4.44 -0.08
CA ASN A 22 -10.00 -3.34 -0.81
C ASN A 22 -9.57 -3.83 -2.22
N PRO A 23 -10.09 -3.24 -3.31
CA PRO A 23 -9.87 -3.73 -4.66
C PRO A 23 -8.39 -3.70 -5.06
N ASN A 24 -7.60 -2.74 -4.56
CA ASN A 24 -6.17 -2.66 -4.85
C ASN A 24 -5.41 -3.83 -4.25
N ILE A 25 -5.75 -4.22 -3.01
CA ILE A 25 -5.16 -5.38 -2.34
C ILE A 25 -5.54 -6.67 -3.06
N SER A 26 -6.82 -6.87 -3.37
CA SER A 26 -7.27 -8.07 -4.07
C SER A 26 -6.58 -8.25 -5.43
N LYS A 27 -6.41 -7.16 -6.19
CA LYS A 27 -5.68 -7.20 -7.47
C LYS A 27 -4.20 -7.51 -7.28
N LEU A 28 -3.53 -6.87 -6.31
CA LEU A 28 -2.12 -7.16 -6.00
C LEU A 28 -1.91 -8.64 -5.61
N GLU A 29 -2.77 -9.18 -4.75
CA GLU A 29 -2.70 -10.59 -4.36
C GLU A 29 -2.94 -11.53 -5.54
N GLN A 30 -3.87 -11.19 -6.43
CA GLN A 30 -4.12 -11.95 -7.65
C GLN A 30 -2.88 -11.95 -8.57
N LEU A 31 -2.26 -10.79 -8.77
CA LEU A 31 -1.05 -10.68 -9.59
C LEU A 31 0.12 -11.49 -9.02
N VAL A 32 0.28 -11.51 -7.68
CA VAL A 32 1.27 -12.40 -7.03
C VAL A 32 0.96 -13.88 -7.26
N LYS A 33 -0.32 -14.28 -7.22
CA LYS A 33 -0.72 -15.67 -7.52
C LYS A 33 -0.43 -16.04 -8.97
N GLU A 34 -0.78 -15.17 -9.92
CA GLU A 34 -0.46 -15.34 -11.34
C GLU A 34 1.06 -15.45 -11.55
N TYR A 35 1.84 -14.64 -10.83
CA TYR A 35 3.31 -14.66 -10.92
C TYR A 35 3.87 -15.98 -10.43
N ASN A 36 3.47 -16.42 -9.24
CA ASN A 36 3.90 -17.69 -8.66
C ASN A 36 3.52 -18.87 -9.56
N TYR A 37 2.38 -18.78 -10.25
CA TYR A 37 1.98 -19.79 -11.22
C TYR A 37 2.93 -19.83 -12.42
N LEU A 38 3.23 -18.70 -13.06
CA LEU A 38 4.15 -18.66 -14.20
C LEU A 38 5.56 -19.16 -13.83
N VAL A 39 6.08 -18.76 -12.67
CA VAL A 39 7.39 -19.19 -12.17
C VAL A 39 7.43 -20.69 -11.92
N SER A 40 6.43 -21.26 -11.23
CA SER A 40 6.39 -22.69 -10.91
C SER A 40 6.29 -23.60 -12.16
N HIS A 41 5.92 -23.04 -13.31
CA HIS A 41 5.83 -23.74 -14.59
C HIS A 41 6.98 -23.39 -15.55
N ASN A 42 8.04 -22.72 -15.07
CA ASN A 42 9.20 -22.28 -15.86
C ASN A 42 8.83 -21.39 -17.07
N VAL A 43 7.80 -20.54 -16.93
CA VAL A 43 7.33 -19.60 -17.96
C VAL A 43 7.92 -18.20 -17.72
N SER A 44 9.18 -18.11 -17.28
CA SER A 44 9.81 -16.85 -16.83
C SER A 44 10.35 -15.96 -17.95
N ASP A 45 10.51 -16.49 -19.18
CA ASP A 45 11.08 -15.78 -20.34
C ASP A 45 10.04 -15.55 -21.44
N SER A 46 8.76 -15.43 -21.04
CA SER A 46 7.63 -15.26 -21.97
C SER A 46 7.10 -13.83 -21.96
N ASP A 47 6.48 -13.42 -23.06
CA ASP A 47 5.73 -12.15 -23.12
C ASP A 47 4.68 -12.03 -22.00
N GLN A 48 4.12 -13.16 -21.55
CA GLN A 48 3.16 -13.20 -20.44
C GLN A 48 3.78 -12.81 -19.09
N PHE A 49 5.05 -13.15 -18.87
CA PHE A 49 5.77 -12.78 -17.66
C PHE A 49 6.07 -11.28 -17.63
N HIS A 50 6.45 -10.71 -18.77
CA HIS A 50 6.66 -9.26 -18.90
C HIS A 50 5.36 -8.47 -18.72
N ASP A 51 4.26 -8.89 -19.37
CA ASP A 51 2.94 -8.28 -19.19
C ASP A 51 2.49 -8.31 -17.73
N LEU A 52 2.70 -9.44 -17.05
CA LEU A 52 2.34 -9.57 -15.65
C LEU A 52 3.13 -8.62 -14.75
N ARG A 53 4.43 -8.47 -14.99
CA ARG A 53 5.28 -7.52 -14.26
C ARG A 53 4.81 -6.09 -14.48
N ASP A 54 4.49 -5.73 -15.71
CA ASP A 54 4.05 -4.37 -16.04
C ASP A 54 2.69 -4.05 -15.38
N ARG A 55 1.75 -5.01 -15.39
CA ARG A 55 0.48 -4.93 -14.62
C ARG A 55 0.71 -4.82 -13.10
N PHE A 56 1.74 -5.49 -12.57
CA PHE A 56 2.11 -5.38 -11.15
C PHE A 56 2.65 -3.99 -10.79
N ILE A 57 3.47 -3.40 -11.67
CA ILE A 57 3.99 -2.03 -11.50
C ILE A 57 2.84 -1.01 -11.56
N GLU A 58 1.95 -1.13 -12.54
CA GLU A 58 0.76 -0.27 -12.65
C GLU A 58 -0.10 -0.37 -11.38
N GLN A 59 -0.33 -1.59 -10.88
CA GLN A 59 -1.12 -1.78 -9.67
C GLN A 59 -0.43 -1.20 -8.41
N ILE A 60 0.91 -1.22 -8.35
CA ILE A 60 1.67 -0.54 -7.30
C ILE A 60 1.37 0.96 -7.34
N GLU A 61 1.44 1.59 -8.51
CA GLU A 61 1.19 3.02 -8.68
C GLU A 61 -0.25 3.39 -8.30
N GLU A 62 -1.26 2.62 -8.74
CA GLU A 62 -2.66 2.80 -8.36
C GLU A 62 -2.85 2.75 -6.83
N THR A 63 -2.16 1.81 -6.17
CA THR A 63 -2.25 1.63 -4.72
C THR A 63 -1.58 2.79 -3.98
N GLN A 64 -0.43 3.27 -4.47
CA GLN A 64 0.24 4.46 -3.93
C GLN A 64 -0.60 5.72 -4.09
N GLN A 65 -1.28 5.90 -5.22
CA GLN A 65 -2.23 7.00 -5.41
C GLN A 65 -3.39 6.92 -4.42
N SER A 66 -3.90 5.72 -4.15
CA SER A 66 -4.97 5.50 -3.17
C SER A 66 -4.51 5.83 -1.74
N LEU A 67 -3.29 5.42 -1.36
CA LEU A 67 -2.67 5.81 -0.11
C LEU A 67 -2.51 7.33 0.00
N LYS A 68 -2.09 8.00 -1.07
CA LYS A 68 -1.98 9.46 -1.10
C LYS A 68 -3.34 10.13 -0.90
N ARG A 69 -4.41 9.63 -1.52
CA ARG A 69 -5.77 10.15 -1.32
C ARG A 69 -6.23 10.02 0.13
N LEU A 70 -5.86 8.93 0.82
CA LEU A 70 -6.14 8.75 2.23
C LEU A 70 -5.34 9.74 3.09
N ASP A 71 -4.06 9.95 2.78
CA ASP A 71 -3.22 10.96 3.45
C ASP A 71 -3.79 12.38 3.27
N ASP A 72 -4.16 12.76 2.05
CA ASP A 72 -4.78 14.06 1.73
C ASP A 72 -6.12 14.23 2.49
N LYS A 73 -6.91 13.14 2.63
CA LYS A 73 -8.17 13.15 3.40
C LYS A 73 -7.93 13.33 4.90
N ILE A 74 -6.94 12.65 5.47
CA ILE A 74 -6.54 12.81 6.87
C ILE A 74 -6.10 14.25 7.14
N GLU A 75 -5.27 14.83 6.27
CA GLU A 75 -4.83 16.22 6.37
C GLU A 75 -6.02 17.19 6.36
N ARG A 76 -6.95 17.01 5.41
CA ARG A 76 -8.17 17.81 5.35
C ARG A 76 -8.99 17.71 6.64
N LEU A 77 -9.23 16.50 7.12
CA LEU A 77 -10.03 16.28 8.33
C LEU A 77 -9.37 16.90 9.56
N ASN A 78 -8.04 16.80 9.70
CA ASN A 78 -7.31 17.46 10.79
C ASN A 78 -7.46 18.98 10.73
N LYS A 79 -7.35 19.60 9.54
CA LYS A 79 -7.56 21.05 9.40
C LYS A 79 -8.97 21.46 9.83
N ILE A 80 -9.98 20.65 9.48
CA ILE A 80 -11.37 20.91 9.88
C ILE A 80 -11.53 20.76 11.39
N ALA A 81 -11.01 19.68 11.99
CA ALA A 81 -11.09 19.43 13.43
C ALA A 81 -10.47 20.59 14.22
N SER A 82 -9.24 20.99 13.88
CA SER A 82 -8.58 22.12 14.53
C SER A 82 -9.35 23.44 14.36
N ALA A 83 -9.94 23.69 13.18
CA ALA A 83 -10.75 24.88 12.97
C ALA A 83 -12.04 24.87 13.82
N LEU A 84 -12.70 23.72 13.96
CA LEU A 84 -13.87 23.58 14.84
C LEU A 84 -13.50 23.75 16.32
N GLU A 85 -12.38 23.17 16.76
CA GLU A 85 -11.88 23.36 18.13
C GLU A 85 -11.59 24.84 18.42
N ASP A 86 -10.88 25.52 17.52
CA ASP A 86 -10.49 26.92 17.68
C ASP A 86 -11.68 27.87 17.85
N ILE A 87 -12.78 27.65 17.12
CA ILE A 87 -13.99 28.50 17.24
C ILE A 87 -14.81 28.21 18.50
N HIS A 88 -14.63 27.05 19.12
CA HIS A 88 -15.32 26.65 20.35
C HIS A 88 -14.52 26.98 21.62
N LEU A 89 -13.31 27.52 21.50
CA LEU A 89 -12.54 28.03 22.64
C LEU A 89 -13.21 29.27 23.27
N GLU A 90 -13.09 29.42 24.59
CA GLU A 90 -13.58 30.62 25.31
C GLU A 90 -12.93 31.92 24.81
N ASN A 91 -11.68 31.85 24.34
CA ASN A 91 -10.94 32.97 23.76
C ASN A 91 -10.21 32.53 22.48
N PRO A 92 -10.89 32.53 21.31
CA PRO A 92 -10.30 32.11 20.05
C PRO A 92 -9.14 33.02 19.63
N ILE A 93 -7.96 32.45 19.44
CA ILE A 93 -6.76 33.21 19.03
C ILE A 93 -6.89 33.72 17.59
N ASN A 94 -7.52 32.93 16.70
CA ASN A 94 -7.66 33.27 15.28
C ASN A 94 -8.98 32.76 14.66
N ALA A 95 -10.11 33.15 15.26
CA ALA A 95 -11.44 32.75 14.79
C ALA A 95 -11.66 33.00 13.27
N LYS A 96 -11.13 34.11 12.74
CA LYS A 96 -11.27 34.42 11.31
C LYS A 96 -10.64 33.36 10.41
N ALA A 97 -9.42 32.92 10.70
CA ALA A 97 -8.76 31.88 9.92
C ALA A 97 -9.49 30.53 10.06
N ALA A 98 -9.99 30.21 11.26
CA ALA A 98 -10.77 29.00 11.47
C ALA A 98 -12.07 28.99 10.64
N TYR A 99 -12.84 30.08 10.63
CA TYR A 99 -14.03 30.20 9.78
C TYR A 99 -13.71 30.10 8.27
N GLN A 100 -12.58 30.64 7.81
CA GLN A 100 -12.14 30.50 6.42
C GLN A 100 -11.87 29.04 6.04
N VAL A 101 -11.29 28.25 6.95
CA VAL A 101 -11.07 26.82 6.74
C VAL A 101 -12.40 26.08 6.66
N LEU A 102 -13.35 26.38 7.55
CA LEU A 102 -14.68 25.76 7.53
C LEU A 102 -15.43 26.09 6.23
N GLU A 103 -15.37 27.34 5.77
CA GLU A 103 -15.96 27.77 4.50
C GLU A 103 -15.32 27.05 3.30
N GLN A 104 -13.99 26.98 3.25
CA GLN A 104 -13.24 26.29 2.19
C GLN A 104 -13.70 24.84 2.03
N TYR A 105 -14.01 24.15 3.13
CA TYR A 105 -14.44 22.75 3.13
C TYR A 105 -15.97 22.58 3.22
N SER A 106 -16.72 23.68 3.21
CA SER A 106 -18.19 23.70 3.33
C SER A 106 -18.69 22.96 4.58
N ILE A 107 -18.03 23.19 5.71
CA ILE A 107 -18.37 22.61 7.02
C ILE A 107 -19.11 23.64 7.87
N SER A 108 -20.19 23.22 8.54
CA SER A 108 -20.90 24.06 9.51
C SER A 108 -20.11 24.18 10.81
N SER A 109 -20.10 25.37 11.42
CA SER A 109 -19.53 25.62 12.74
C SER A 109 -20.23 24.87 13.89
N GLU A 110 -21.42 24.33 13.63
CA GLU A 110 -22.21 23.57 14.60
C GLU A 110 -21.82 22.08 14.65
N VAL A 111 -20.93 21.63 13.75
CA VAL A 111 -20.43 20.25 13.77
C VAL A 111 -19.60 20.02 15.03
N ASP A 112 -19.84 18.92 15.72
CA ASP A 112 -19.02 18.51 16.87
C ASP A 112 -17.60 18.13 16.36
N PRO A 113 -16.53 18.80 16.84
CA PRO A 113 -15.16 18.44 16.48
C PRO A 113 -14.87 16.94 16.65
N LYS A 114 -15.47 16.29 17.66
CA LYS A 114 -15.26 14.86 17.95
C LYS A 114 -15.75 13.94 16.82
N ASP A 115 -16.77 14.34 16.08
CA ASP A 115 -17.25 13.58 14.92
C ASP A 115 -16.23 13.61 13.77
N ILE A 116 -15.49 14.72 13.64
CA ILE A 116 -14.40 14.83 12.67
C ILE A 116 -13.17 14.06 13.15
N GLU A 117 -12.82 14.13 14.44
CA GLU A 117 -11.73 13.34 15.03
C GLU A 117 -11.97 11.83 14.84
N LYS A 118 -13.21 11.36 15.03
CA LYS A 118 -13.56 9.96 14.78
C LYS A 118 -13.29 9.55 13.32
N GLN A 119 -13.65 10.41 12.36
CA GLN A 119 -13.34 10.18 10.95
C GLN A 119 -11.83 10.17 10.67
N VAL A 120 -11.04 11.04 11.33
CA VAL A 120 -9.57 11.01 11.24
C VAL A 120 -9.05 9.63 11.68
N ILE A 121 -9.54 9.11 12.80
CA ILE A 121 -9.13 7.80 13.32
C ILE A 121 -9.48 6.69 12.33
N GLU A 122 -10.74 6.63 11.85
CA GLU A 122 -11.20 5.62 10.90
C GLU A 122 -10.34 5.59 9.62
N VAL A 123 -10.11 6.76 9.02
CA VAL A 123 -9.30 6.86 7.78
C VAL A 123 -7.82 6.54 8.06
N SER A 124 -7.30 6.91 9.23
CA SER A 124 -5.93 6.57 9.62
C SER A 124 -5.73 5.06 9.79
N VAL A 125 -6.72 4.37 10.35
CA VAL A 125 -6.73 2.91 10.47
C VAL A 125 -6.78 2.26 9.08
N GLU A 126 -7.66 2.72 8.20
CA GLU A 126 -7.75 2.24 6.81
C GLU A 126 -6.40 2.41 6.08
N ARG A 127 -5.82 3.62 6.15
CA ARG A 127 -4.54 3.95 5.54
C ARG A 127 -3.42 3.06 6.05
N LYS A 128 -3.33 2.88 7.38
CA LYS A 128 -2.33 2.00 8.01
C LYS A 128 -2.47 0.57 7.50
N GLY A 129 -3.69 0.03 7.55
CA GLY A 129 -3.99 -1.31 7.08
C GLY A 129 -3.60 -1.52 5.61
N LEU A 130 -3.96 -0.56 4.74
CA LEU A 130 -3.64 -0.63 3.31
C LEU A 130 -2.12 -0.61 3.11
N LYS A 131 -1.40 0.26 3.82
CA LYS A 131 0.05 0.38 3.72
C LYS A 131 0.76 -0.89 4.20
N ASP A 132 0.39 -1.42 5.35
CA ASP A 132 1.02 -2.60 5.94
C ASP A 132 0.85 -3.81 5.01
N LYS A 133 -0.34 -3.99 4.42
CA LYS A 133 -0.61 -5.07 3.47
C LYS A 133 0.12 -4.88 2.13
N PHE A 134 0.08 -3.66 1.59
CA PHE A 134 0.81 -3.29 0.37
C PHE A 134 2.32 -3.56 0.52
N ASP A 135 2.93 -3.13 1.62
CA ASP A 135 4.35 -3.32 1.88
C ASP A 135 4.74 -4.79 1.97
N SER A 136 3.89 -5.60 2.61
CA SER A 136 4.08 -7.05 2.66
C SER A 136 4.09 -7.65 1.25
N ILE A 137 3.10 -7.31 0.42
CA ILE A 137 2.98 -7.86 -0.93
C ILE A 137 4.18 -7.46 -1.81
N VAL A 138 4.57 -6.19 -1.80
CA VAL A 138 5.71 -5.70 -2.59
C VAL A 138 7.02 -6.31 -2.11
N LYS A 139 7.21 -6.45 -0.80
CA LYS A 139 8.39 -7.12 -0.25
C LYS A 139 8.48 -8.57 -0.71
N ASP A 140 7.38 -9.32 -0.62
CA ASP A 140 7.37 -10.73 -1.02
C ASP A 140 7.69 -10.85 -2.52
N PHE A 141 7.01 -10.07 -3.37
CA PHE A 141 7.26 -10.06 -4.81
C PHE A 141 8.73 -9.75 -5.16
N THR A 142 9.29 -8.68 -4.58
CA THR A 142 10.69 -8.28 -4.85
C THR A 142 11.73 -9.28 -4.34
N GLN A 143 11.44 -10.00 -3.25
CA GLN A 143 12.29 -11.09 -2.78
C GLN A 143 12.28 -12.28 -3.75
N TYR A 144 11.11 -12.65 -4.25
CA TYR A 144 10.97 -13.73 -5.23
C TYR A 144 11.67 -13.42 -6.57
N GLU A 145 11.47 -12.22 -7.13
CA GLU A 145 12.16 -11.75 -8.34
C GLU A 145 13.69 -11.90 -8.22
N LYS A 146 14.27 -11.55 -7.06
CA LYS A 146 15.71 -11.71 -6.82
C LYS A 146 16.15 -13.17 -6.77
N LEU A 147 15.34 -14.05 -6.17
CA LEU A 147 15.64 -15.47 -6.09
C LEU A 147 15.61 -16.13 -7.47
N GLU A 148 14.64 -15.79 -8.32
CA GLU A 148 14.53 -16.32 -9.68
C GLU A 148 15.70 -15.89 -10.56
N ARG A 149 16.05 -14.60 -10.59
CA ARG A 149 17.24 -14.12 -11.33
C ARG A 149 18.51 -14.84 -10.93
N ASN A 150 18.68 -15.12 -9.63
CA ASN A 150 19.82 -15.89 -9.12
C ASN A 150 19.75 -17.38 -9.49
N ALA A 151 18.56 -17.97 -9.62
CA ALA A 151 18.38 -19.34 -10.07
C ALA A 151 18.67 -19.46 -11.59
N GLU A 152 18.18 -18.53 -12.40
CA GLU A 152 18.45 -18.46 -13.84
C GLU A 152 19.94 -18.23 -14.14
N ALA A 153 20.61 -17.33 -13.42
CA ALA A 153 22.05 -17.10 -13.55
C ALA A 153 22.86 -18.38 -13.23
N ARG A 154 22.42 -19.19 -12.26
CA ARG A 154 23.02 -20.48 -11.94
C ARG A 154 22.78 -21.51 -13.04
N ARG A 155 21.55 -21.65 -13.55
CA ARG A 155 21.21 -22.55 -14.67
C ARG A 155 22.02 -22.22 -15.92
N THR A 156 22.17 -20.93 -16.24
CA THR A 156 22.94 -20.45 -17.39
C THR A 156 24.43 -20.76 -17.24
N ASN A 157 25.02 -20.46 -16.09
CA ASN A 157 26.42 -20.80 -15.81
C ASN A 157 26.66 -22.31 -15.88
N GLN A 158 25.79 -23.13 -15.29
CA GLN A 158 25.94 -24.60 -15.33
C GLN A 158 25.82 -25.15 -16.77
N SER A 159 24.94 -24.59 -17.60
CA SER A 159 24.85 -24.93 -19.03
C SER A 159 26.11 -24.54 -19.81
N LEU A 160 26.72 -23.39 -19.50
CA LEU A 160 27.97 -22.94 -20.11
C LEU A 160 29.14 -23.86 -19.76
N TYR A 161 29.31 -24.24 -18.49
CA TYR A 161 30.38 -25.15 -18.06
C TYR A 161 30.23 -26.56 -18.66
N GLY A 162 29.02 -27.14 -18.69
CA GLY A 162 28.79 -28.45 -19.32
C GLY A 162 29.02 -28.47 -20.84
N LYS A 163 28.88 -27.33 -21.53
CA LYS A 163 29.20 -27.18 -22.96
C LYS A 163 30.70 -27.04 -23.25
N ILE A 164 31.49 -26.61 -22.27
CA ILE A 164 32.95 -26.48 -22.41
C ILE A 164 33.61 -27.86 -22.24
N GLU A 165 33.21 -28.63 -21.23
CA GLU A 165 33.72 -29.99 -21.01
C GLU A 165 33.45 -30.93 -22.20
N THR A 166 32.28 -30.82 -22.83
CA THR A 166 31.94 -31.64 -24.00
C THR A 166 32.69 -31.26 -25.28
N LYS A 167 33.23 -30.04 -25.38
CA LYS A 167 34.06 -29.64 -26.53
C LYS A 167 35.52 -30.04 -26.39
N GLU A 168 36.06 -30.08 -25.17
CA GLU A 168 37.44 -30.53 -24.94
C GLU A 168 37.61 -32.05 -25.14
N ASP A 169 36.57 -32.84 -24.86
CA ASP A 169 36.58 -34.30 -25.07
C ASP A 169 36.41 -34.75 -26.53
N LEU A 170 36.02 -33.85 -27.45
CA LEU A 170 35.88 -34.15 -28.89
C LEU A 170 37.13 -33.83 -29.72
N THR A 171 38.20 -33.37 -29.08
CA THR A 171 39.47 -32.99 -29.74
C THR A 171 40.68 -33.87 -29.38
N LYS A 172 40.45 -35.06 -28.80
CA LYS A 172 41.49 -36.07 -28.59
C LYS A 172 41.33 -37.28 -29.50
#